data_AF-K7ZEP7-F1
#
_entry.id   AF-K7ZEP7-F1
#
_cell.length_a   1.000
_cell.length_b   1.000
_cell.length_c   1.000
_cell.angle_alpha   90.00
_cell.angle_beta   90.00
_cell.angle_gamma   90.00
#
_symmetry.space_group_name_H-M   'P 1'
#
loop_
_entity.id
_entity.type
_entity.pdbx_description
1 polymer ?
#
loop_
_entity_poly.entity_id
_entity_poly.type
_entity_poly.pdbx_seq_one_letter_code
_entity_poly.pdbx_strand_id
1 'polypeptide(L)' 'MSLAQANKNLKYDKRMTENKINAGEMTKEEWQKHLEQLPDLAHNVETFTMDGKNTKDDDNH' A
#
# COMPACT_ATOMS: atom_id res chain seq x y z
N MET A 1 -17.13 6.64 9.08
CA MET A 1 -16.33 6.54 7.84
C MET A 1 -17.12 7.19 6.72
N SER A 2 -16.50 8.02 5.88
CA SER A 2 -17.17 8.60 4.71
C SER A 2 -17.27 7.57 3.57
N LEU A 3 -18.30 7.67 2.73
CA LEU A 3 -18.50 6.80 1.58
C LEU A 3 -17.29 6.84 0.61
N ALA A 4 -16.67 8.02 0.46
CA ALA A 4 -15.47 8.19 -0.35
C ALA A 4 -14.28 7.41 0.21
N GLN A 5 -14.14 7.36 1.54
CA GLN A 5 -13.09 6.61 2.22
C GLN A 5 -13.28 5.10 2.05
N ALA A 6 -14.52 4.63 2.14
CA ALA A 6 -14.87 3.21 1.94
C ALA A 6 -14.54 2.76 0.51
N ASN A 7 -14.90 3.56 -0.50
CA ASN A 7 -14.58 3.29 -1.89
C ASN A 7 -13.07 3.26 -2.17
N LYS A 8 -12.30 4.11 -1.48
CA LYS A 8 -10.84 4.11 -1.59
C LYS A 8 -10.25 2.83 -1.01
N ASN A 9 -10.74 2.38 0.13
CA ASN A 9 -10.28 1.14 0.78
C ASN A 9 -10.62 -0.12 -0.02
N LEU A 10 -11.79 -0.15 -0.68
CA LEU A 10 -12.21 -1.26 -1.55
C LEU A 10 -11.26 -1.52 -2.74
N LYS A 11 -10.56 -0.49 -3.22
CA LYS A 11 -9.57 -0.64 -4.31
C LYS A 11 -8.30 -1.38 -3.87
N TYR A 12 -8.01 -1.37 -2.57
CA TYR A 12 -6.85 -2.05 -1.98
C TYR A 12 -7.24 -3.36 -1.30
N ASP A 13 -8.51 -3.77 -1.40
CA ASP A 13 -8.95 -5.06 -0.88
C ASP A 13 -8.42 -6.18 -1.77
N LYS A 14 -7.54 -7.00 -1.19
CA LYS A 14 -6.94 -8.16 -1.85
C LYS A 14 -7.98 -9.10 -2.46
N ARG A 15 -9.13 -9.32 -1.81
CA ARG A 15 -10.19 -10.21 -2.30
C ARG A 15 -10.84 -9.66 -3.56
N MET A 16 -11.01 -8.33 -3.64
CA MET A 16 -11.51 -7.64 -4.83
C MET A 16 -10.54 -7.81 -6.00
N THR A 17 -9.24 -7.63 -5.76
CA THR A 17 -8.22 -7.78 -6.79
C THR A 17 -8.12 -9.20 -7.29
N GLU A 18 -8.13 -10.19 -6.40
CA GLU A 18 -8.14 -11.61 -6.76
C GLU A 18 -9.37 -11.97 -7.59
N ASN A 19 -10.54 -11.45 -7.24
CA ASN A 19 -11.76 -11.64 -8.02
C ASN A 19 -11.64 -11.07 -9.43
N LYS A 20 -11.08 -9.87 -9.60
CA LYS A 20 -10.89 -9.25 -10.92
C LYS A 20 -9.91 -10.04 -11.79
N ILE A 21 -8.86 -10.59 -11.19
CA ILE A 21 -7.91 -11.46 -11.88
C ILE A 21 -8.61 -12.76 -12.32
N ASN A 22 -9.39 -13.38 -11.43
CA ASN A 22 -10.12 -14.61 -11.74
C ASN A 22 -11.25 -14.42 -12.76
N ALA A 23 -11.88 -13.24 -12.76
CA ALA A 23 -12.90 -12.86 -13.73
C ALA A 23 -12.31 -12.49 -15.11
N GLY A 24 -10.98 -12.39 -15.23
CA GLY A 24 -10.31 -11.96 -16.46
C GLY A 24 -10.45 -10.47 -16.76
N GLU A 25 -10.91 -9.67 -15.79
CA GLU A 25 -11.02 -8.21 -15.90
C GLU A 25 -9.68 -7.49 -15.68
N MET A 26 -8.68 -8.20 -15.15
CA MET A 26 -7.35 -7.67 -14.91
C MET A 26 -6.29 -8.76 -15.06
N THR A 27 -5.23 -8.48 -15.80
CA THR A 27 -4.10 -9.40 -15.92
C THR A 27 -3.12 -9.25 -14.75
N LYS A 28 -2.31 -10.27 -14.49
CA LYS A 28 -1.28 -10.21 -13.43
C LYS A 28 -0.26 -9.10 -13.70
N GLU A 29 0.06 -8.85 -14.97
CA GLU A 29 1.01 -7.80 -15.38
C GLU A 29 0.47 -6.39 -15.11
N GLU A 30 -0.82 -6.15 -15.39
CA GLU A 30 -1.48 -4.89 -15.07
C GLU A 30 -1.56 -4.66 -13.57
N TRP A 31 -1.82 -5.71 -12.79
CA TRP A 31 -1.77 -5.64 -11.34
C TRP A 31 -0.36 -5.30 -10.83
N GLN A 32 0.67 -5.92 -11.41
CA GLN A 32 2.07 -5.65 -11.07
C GLN A 32 2.42 -4.17 -11.32
N LYS A 33 2.07 -3.64 -12.49
CA LYS A 33 2.25 -2.22 -12.82
C LYS A 33 1.49 -1.29 -11.86
N HIS A 34 0.28 -1.67 -11.45
CA HIS A 34 -0.48 -0.90 -10.48
C HIS A 34 0.21 -0.89 -9.10
N LEU A 35 0.77 -2.01 -8.66
CA LEU A 35 1.54 -2.08 -7.42
C LEU A 35 2.82 -1.22 -7.48
N GLU A 36 3.53 -1.22 -8.61
CA GLU A 36 4.72 -0.39 -8.81
C GLU A 36 4.44 1.12 -8.81
N GLN A 37 3.22 1.52 -9.18
CA GLN A 37 2.77 2.92 -9.13
C GLN A 37 2.38 3.37 -7.72
N LEU A 38 2.20 2.45 -6.77
CA LEU A 38 1.88 2.82 -5.39
C LEU A 38 3.14 3.33 -4.69
N PRO A 39 3.02 4.43 -3.92
CA PRO A 39 4.15 4.93 -3.15
C PRO A 39 4.59 3.89 -2.13
N ASP A 40 5.90 3.68 -1.99
CA ASP A 40 6.45 2.79 -0.99
C ASP A 40 6.30 3.40 0.41
N LEU A 41 5.23 2.97 1.10
CA LEU A 41 4.89 3.40 2.45
C LEU A 41 5.71 2.68 3.52
N ALA A 42 6.64 1.78 3.16
CA ALA A 42 7.49 1.08 4.13
C ALA A 42 8.34 2.05 4.97
N HIS A 43 8.63 3.24 4.44
CA HIS A 43 9.41 4.28 5.12
C HIS A 43 8.56 5.10 6.12
N ASN A 44 7.23 4.98 6.09
CA ASN A 44 6.32 5.72 6.97
C ASN A 44 6.05 5.01 8.31
N VAL A 45 6.79 3.96 8.62
CA VAL A 45 6.68 3.27 9.91
C VAL A 45 7.71 3.85 10.88
N GLU A 46 7.29 4.12 12.12
CA GLU A 46 8.25 4.44 13.19
C GLU A 46 9.17 3.22 13.39
N THR A 47 10.47 3.42 13.16
CA THR A 47 11.50 2.43 13.42
C THR A 47 11.68 2.31 14.94
N PHE A 48 10.98 1.36 15.55
CA PHE A 48 11.20 1.04 16.96
C PHE A 48 12.54 0.30 17.09
N THR A 49 13.54 0.99 17.63
CA THR A 49 14.75 0.34 18.13
C THR A 49 14.43 -0.31 19.47
N MET A 50 14.80 -1.58 19.62
CA MET A 50 14.49 -2.40 20.81
C MET A 50 15.10 -1.85 22.12
N ASP A 51 15.99 -0.85 22.01
CA ASP A 51 16.68 -0.16 23.12
C ASP A 51 16.19 1.29 23.38
N GLY A 52 15.02 1.69 22.85
CA GLY A 52 14.35 2.93 23.28
C GLY A 52 15.06 4.24 22.91
N LYS A 53 15.96 4.23 21.91
CA LYS A 53 16.54 5.44 21.34
C LYS A 53 15.94 5.69 19.97
N ASN A 54 14.96 6.59 19.90
CA ASN A 54 14.44 7.10 18.62
C ASN A 54 15.57 7.85 17.89
N THR A 55 16.17 7.23 16.88
CA THR A 55 16.98 7.94 15.88
C THR A 55 16.04 8.46 14.81
N LYS A 56 15.46 9.65 15.06
CA LYS A 56 15.04 10.53 13.96
C LYS A 56 16.30 11.25 13.51
N ASP A 57 17.03 10.64 12.58
CA ASP A 57 18.03 11.37 11.81
C ASP A 57 17.33 12.02 10.63
N ASP A 58 17.32 13.34 10.74
CA ASP A 58 16.79 14.35 9.85
C ASP A 58 17.76 14.49 8.66
N ASP A 59 17.71 13.59 7.69
CA ASP A 59 18.52 13.71 6.47
C ASP A 59 17.72 14.33 5.33
N ASN A 60 18.06 15.59 5.13
CA ASN A 60 17.58 16.55 4.15
C ASN A 60 18.40 16.40 2.84
N HIS A 61 17.88 15.72 1.80
CA HIS A 61 18.27 15.95 0.39
C HIS A 61 17.31 15.35 -0.64
#